data_AF-A0A516PXI2-F1
#
_entry.id   AF-A0A516PXI2-F1
#
_cell.length_a   1.000
_cell.length_b   1.000
_cell.length_c   1.000
_cell.angle_alpha   90.00
_cell.angle_beta   90.00
_cell.angle_gamma   90.00
#
_symmetry.space_group_name_H-M   'P 1'
#
loop_
_entity.id
_entity.type
_entity.pdbx_description
1 polymer ?
#
loop_
_entity_poly.entity_id
_entity_poly.type
_entity_poly.pdbx_seq_one_letter_code
_entity_poly.pdbx_strand_id
1 'polypeptide(L)'
;MSTTERRQRDRQAREKMIIGAARRIAEAEGWAAVTTRRLSDAIEYSQPVLYSHFPGGMSAVMDAVALQGFDELAEVVRASRHGTRSVRTRLARLVDGYLDFAAANPALYQAMFSHQGGLAFGVKDTPANLRAAFGEIVETIRPATDGRDVQVYAEVVWAALHGMAILTRDGRLPPAGRASRTRLLVDVLLH
;
A
#
# COMPACT_ATOMS: atom_id res chain seq x y z
N MET A 1 22.68 24.61 -9.43
CA MET A 1 22.13 23.28 -9.75
C MET A 1 22.99 22.64 -10.82
N SER A 2 23.58 21.48 -10.53
CA SER A 2 24.44 20.78 -11.49
C SER A 2 23.62 20.14 -12.61
N THR A 3 24.26 19.89 -13.75
CA THR A 3 23.67 19.16 -14.88
C THR A 3 23.18 17.77 -14.49
N THR A 4 23.86 17.11 -13.54
CA THR A 4 23.49 15.79 -13.01
C THR A 4 22.22 15.86 -12.16
N GLU A 5 22.09 16.85 -11.28
CA GLU A 5 20.88 17.05 -10.46
C GLU A 5 19.64 17.36 -11.32
N ARG A 6 19.81 18.12 -12.40
CA ARG A 6 18.72 18.38 -13.35
C ARG A 6 18.27 17.10 -14.04
N ARG A 7 19.19 16.32 -14.60
CA ARG A 7 18.87 15.04 -15.26
C ARG A 7 18.19 14.04 -14.33
N GLN A 8 18.64 13.95 -13.08
CA GLN A 8 18.03 13.05 -12.08
C GLN A 8 16.59 13.46 -11.75
N ARG A 9 16.34 14.76 -11.54
CA ARG A 9 14.98 15.26 -11.30
C ARG A 9 14.07 15.05 -12.50
N ASP A 10 14.57 15.30 -13.70
CA ASP A 10 13.81 15.05 -14.93
C ASP A 10 13.47 13.56 -15.06
N ARG A 11 14.39 12.67 -14.67
CA ARG A 11 14.16 11.21 -14.64
C ARG A 11 13.08 10.83 -13.63
N GLN A 12 13.17 11.32 -12.40
CA GLN A 12 12.18 11.05 -11.34
C GLN A 12 10.80 11.61 -11.69
N ALA A 13 10.72 12.80 -12.31
CA ALA A 13 9.47 13.38 -12.76
C ALA A 13 8.79 12.50 -13.83
N ARG A 14 9.57 11.94 -14.76
CA ARG A 14 9.05 10.98 -15.76
C ARG A 14 8.58 9.69 -15.13
N GLU A 15 9.33 9.11 -14.20
CA GLU A 15 8.91 7.90 -13.47
C GLU A 15 7.59 8.14 -12.72
N LYS A 16 7.45 9.28 -12.03
CA LYS A 16 6.21 9.66 -11.35
C LYS A 16 5.02 9.76 -12.32
N MET A 17 5.24 10.30 -13.52
CA MET A 17 4.21 10.38 -14.56
C MET A 17 3.78 8.99 -15.05
N ILE A 18 4.75 8.09 -15.30
CA ILE A 18 4.51 6.71 -15.73
C ILE A 18 3.73 5.95 -14.65
N ILE A 19 4.19 5.99 -13.40
CA ILE A 19 3.54 5.33 -12.25
C ILE A 19 2.11 5.85 -12.08
N GLY A 20 1.92 7.18 -12.13
CA GLY A 20 0.61 7.80 -12.01
C GLY A 20 -0.34 7.40 -13.15
N ALA A 21 0.14 7.32 -14.39
CA ALA A 21 -0.67 6.85 -15.52
C ALA A 21 -1.03 5.37 -15.40
N ALA A 22 -0.08 4.52 -14.99
CA ALA A 22 -0.33 3.10 -14.75
C ALA A 22 -1.40 2.89 -13.68
N ARG A 23 -1.30 3.57 -12.53
CA ARG A 23 -2.32 3.52 -11.47
C ARG A 23 -3.68 3.98 -11.99
N ARG A 24 -3.76 5.10 -12.73
CA ARG A 24 -5.04 5.58 -13.28
C ARG A 24 -5.70 4.57 -14.20
N ILE A 25 -4.95 3.96 -15.12
CA ILE A 25 -5.46 2.93 -16.02
C ILE A 25 -5.90 1.70 -15.21
N ALA A 26 -5.09 1.28 -14.23
CA ALA A 26 -5.38 0.11 -13.41
C ALA A 26 -6.65 0.29 -12.56
N GLU A 27 -6.86 1.45 -11.95
CA GLU A 27 -8.06 1.73 -11.15
C GLU A 27 -9.32 1.84 -12.02
N ALA A 28 -9.20 2.33 -13.25
CA ALA A 28 -10.34 2.47 -14.16
C ALA A 28 -10.74 1.14 -14.82
N GLU A 29 -9.76 0.33 -15.22
CA GLU A 29 -9.96 -0.79 -16.17
C GLU A 29 -9.27 -2.09 -15.75
N GLY A 30 -8.61 -2.10 -14.60
CA GLY A 30 -7.86 -3.24 -14.09
C GLY A 30 -6.45 -3.37 -14.67
N TRP A 31 -5.62 -4.16 -13.99
CA TRP A 31 -4.21 -4.34 -14.35
C TRP A 31 -3.98 -4.98 -15.73
N ALA A 32 -4.93 -5.77 -16.23
CA ALA A 32 -4.86 -6.34 -17.57
C ALA A 32 -4.86 -5.26 -18.68
N ALA A 33 -5.43 -4.08 -18.41
CA ALA A 33 -5.42 -2.95 -19.34
C ALA A 33 -4.07 -2.20 -19.35
N VAL A 34 -3.23 -2.37 -18.32
CA VAL A 34 -1.93 -1.70 -18.19
C VAL A 34 -0.90 -2.44 -19.04
N THR A 35 -0.88 -2.10 -20.33
CA THR A 35 0.08 -2.64 -21.31
C THR A 35 1.12 -1.59 -21.65
N THR A 36 2.31 -2.02 -22.09
CA THR A 36 3.37 -1.11 -22.55
C THR A 36 2.87 -0.14 -23.60
N ARG A 37 2.11 -0.62 -24.59
CA ARG A 37 1.53 0.21 -25.66
C ARG A 37 0.59 1.26 -25.08
N ARG A 38 -0.39 0.84 -24.29
CA ARG A 38 -1.39 1.74 -23.72
C ARG A 38 -0.76 2.78 -22.80
N LEU A 39 0.20 2.37 -21.99
CA LEU A 39 0.89 3.26 -21.07
C LEU A 39 1.74 4.27 -21.83
N SER A 40 2.46 3.84 -22.87
CA SER A 40 3.18 4.71 -23.81
C SER A 40 2.27 5.74 -24.49
N ASP A 41 1.11 5.31 -25.01
CA ASP A 41 0.14 6.18 -25.64
C ASP A 41 -0.41 7.22 -24.63
N ALA A 42 -0.69 6.80 -23.39
CA ALA A 42 -1.27 7.67 -22.36
C ALA A 42 -0.30 8.73 -21.80
N ILE A 43 1.01 8.52 -21.92
CA ILE A 43 2.05 9.46 -21.46
C ILE A 43 2.77 10.16 -22.61
N GLU A 44 2.35 9.90 -23.86
CA GLU A 44 2.96 10.41 -25.09
C GLU A 44 4.47 10.12 -25.20
N TYR A 45 4.91 8.97 -24.68
CA TYR A 45 6.30 8.49 -24.80
C TYR A 45 6.38 7.16 -25.52
N SER A 46 7.43 6.99 -26.32
CA SER A 46 7.67 5.74 -27.03
C SER A 46 7.97 4.57 -26.06
N GLN A 47 7.70 3.35 -26.49
CA GLN A 47 7.99 2.15 -25.68
C GLN A 47 9.47 2.04 -25.28
N PRO A 48 10.45 2.35 -26.16
CA PRO A 48 11.86 2.38 -25.77
C PRO A 48 12.17 3.34 -24.61
N VAL A 49 11.49 4.50 -24.56
CA VAL A 49 11.64 5.45 -23.43
C VAL A 49 11.11 4.81 -22.15
N LEU A 50 9.94 4.16 -22.20
CA LEU A 50 9.38 3.46 -21.04
C LEU A 50 10.34 2.39 -20.51
N TYR A 51 10.89 1.54 -21.38
CA TYR A 51 11.86 0.50 -20.99
C TYR A 51 13.16 1.08 -20.44
N SER A 52 13.58 2.27 -20.88
CA SER A 52 14.77 2.94 -20.30
C SER A 52 14.57 3.36 -18.84
N HIS A 53 13.33 3.63 -18.43
CA HIS A 53 12.96 3.94 -17.05
C HIS A 53 12.64 2.68 -16.24
N PHE A 54 11.96 1.71 -16.85
CA PHE A 54 11.52 0.46 -16.25
C PHE A 54 12.06 -0.74 -17.04
N PRO A 55 13.33 -1.13 -16.84
CA PRO A 55 13.93 -2.23 -17.60
C PRO A 55 13.27 -3.59 -17.32
N GLY A 56 12.65 -3.77 -16.15
CA GLY A 56 11.82 -4.94 -15.84
C GLY A 56 10.43 -4.92 -16.51
N GLY A 57 10.12 -3.91 -17.33
CA GLY A 57 8.83 -3.79 -18.00
C GLY A 57 7.68 -3.54 -17.03
N MET A 58 6.52 -4.13 -17.31
CA MET A 58 5.29 -3.87 -16.54
C MET A 58 5.35 -4.37 -15.09
N SER A 59 6.11 -5.42 -14.78
CA SER A 59 6.29 -5.84 -13.38
C SER A 59 7.04 -4.77 -12.57
N ALA A 60 8.08 -4.16 -13.15
CA ALA A 60 8.78 -3.05 -12.51
C ALA A 60 7.91 -1.80 -12.35
N VAL A 61 6.99 -1.55 -13.28
CA VAL A 61 5.98 -0.48 -13.14
C VAL A 61 4.99 -0.80 -12.01
N MET A 62 4.50 -2.05 -11.95
CA MET A 62 3.62 -2.51 -10.87
C MET A 62 4.30 -2.42 -9.51
N ASP A 63 5.57 -2.81 -9.40
CA ASP A 63 6.38 -2.68 -8.18
C ASP A 63 6.50 -1.22 -7.76
N ALA A 64 6.75 -0.29 -8.69
CA ALA A 64 6.83 1.12 -8.36
C ALA A 64 5.48 1.71 -7.91
N VAL A 65 4.37 1.27 -8.50
CA VAL A 65 3.01 1.60 -8.03
C VAL A 65 2.77 1.04 -6.63
N ALA A 66 3.19 -0.20 -6.37
CA ALA A 66 3.09 -0.84 -5.06
C ALA A 66 3.89 -0.06 -3.99
N LEU A 67 5.14 0.33 -4.28
CA LEU A 67 5.96 1.12 -3.36
C LEU A 67 5.30 2.46 -3.00
N GLN A 68 4.71 3.15 -3.98
CA GLN A 68 3.91 4.36 -3.71
C GLN A 68 2.70 4.04 -2.80
N GLY A 69 2.03 2.91 -3.02
CA GLY A 69 0.93 2.46 -2.17
C GLY A 69 1.34 2.21 -0.72
N PHE A 70 2.52 1.64 -0.48
CA PHE A 70 3.05 1.47 0.87
C PHE A 70 3.39 2.80 1.54
N ASP A 71 3.92 3.79 0.82
CA ASP A 71 4.11 5.14 1.37
C ASP A 71 2.78 5.78 1.77
N GLU A 72 1.76 5.69 0.91
CA GLU A 72 0.43 6.23 1.20
C GLU A 72 -0.22 5.53 2.40
N LEU A 73 -0.08 4.20 2.49
CA LEU A 73 -0.58 3.43 3.64
C LEU A 73 0.16 3.82 4.94
N ALA A 74 1.47 4.05 4.89
CA ALA A 74 2.24 4.50 6.04
C ALA A 74 1.70 5.83 6.59
N GLU A 75 1.37 6.79 5.71
CA GLU A 75 0.75 8.06 6.11
C GLU A 75 -0.62 7.86 6.75
N VAL A 76 -1.48 7.00 6.18
CA VAL A 76 -2.80 6.67 6.75
C VAL A 76 -2.66 6.09 8.16
N VAL A 77 -1.74 5.14 8.34
CA VAL A 77 -1.52 4.51 9.64
C VAL A 77 -0.93 5.52 10.63
N ARG A 78 0.05 6.33 10.22
CA ARG A 78 0.63 7.39 11.07
C ARG A 78 -0.45 8.36 11.55
N ALA A 79 -1.35 8.75 10.67
CA ALA A 79 -2.45 9.66 10.96
C ALA A 79 -3.40 9.13 12.06
N SER A 80 -3.54 7.80 12.20
CA SER A 80 -4.36 7.20 13.25
C SER A 80 -3.92 7.61 14.67
N ARG A 81 -2.62 7.92 14.85
CA ARG A 81 -2.02 8.29 16.13
C ARG A 81 -2.15 9.78 16.47
N HIS A 82 -2.39 10.65 15.49
CA HIS A 82 -2.37 12.10 15.70
C HIS A 82 -3.59 12.62 16.48
N GLY A 83 -3.34 13.59 17.37
CA GLY A 83 -4.38 14.31 18.10
C GLY A 83 -5.15 13.51 19.16
N THR A 84 -4.70 12.31 19.54
CA THR A 84 -5.35 11.50 20.59
C THR A 84 -4.35 10.77 21.49
N ARG A 85 -4.69 10.68 22.79
CA ARG A 85 -3.98 9.86 23.79
C ARG A 85 -4.68 8.51 24.06
N SER A 86 -5.89 8.31 23.54
CA SER A 86 -6.65 7.07 23.76
C SER A 86 -6.18 5.95 22.84
N VAL A 87 -5.63 4.88 23.42
CA VAL A 87 -5.18 3.69 22.68
C VAL A 87 -6.31 3.11 21.84
N ARG A 88 -7.50 2.93 22.43
CA ARG A 88 -8.71 2.49 21.73
C ARG A 88 -9.03 3.34 20.50
N THR A 89 -8.91 4.67 20.61
CA THR A 89 -9.16 5.56 19.46
C THR A 89 -8.13 5.38 18.35
N ARG A 90 -6.84 5.20 18.70
CA ARG A 90 -5.77 4.94 17.73
C ARG A 90 -6.02 3.64 16.98
N LEU A 91 -6.35 2.57 17.70
CA LEU A 91 -6.66 1.26 17.11
C LEU A 91 -7.88 1.31 16.20
N ALA A 92 -8.96 1.97 16.62
CA ALA A 92 -10.14 2.16 15.76
C ALA A 92 -9.79 2.90 14.46
N ARG A 93 -9.02 4.00 14.55
CA ARG A 93 -8.57 4.75 13.37
C ARG A 93 -7.61 3.96 12.48
N LEU A 94 -6.76 3.11 13.05
CA LEU A 94 -5.91 2.18 12.29
C LEU A 94 -6.78 1.19 11.50
N VAL A 95 -7.72 0.53 12.18
CA VAL A 95 -8.58 -0.49 11.55
C VAL A 95 -9.41 0.13 10.44
N ASP A 96 -10.13 1.21 10.71
CA ASP A 96 -10.98 1.87 9.72
C ASP A 96 -10.14 2.47 8.59
N GLY A 97 -9.07 3.21 8.92
CA GLY A 97 -8.20 3.83 7.92
C GLY A 97 -7.53 2.83 6.98
N TYR A 98 -7.06 1.69 7.50
CA TYR A 98 -6.48 0.62 6.68
C TYR A 98 -7.52 0.04 5.71
N LEU A 99 -8.72 -0.28 6.20
CA LEU A 99 -9.78 -0.90 5.40
C LEU A 99 -10.40 0.08 4.40
N ASP A 100 -10.50 1.36 4.76
CA ASP A 100 -10.94 2.43 3.85
C ASP A 100 -9.91 2.66 2.75
N PHE A 101 -8.61 2.68 3.07
CA PHE A 101 -7.53 2.78 2.09
C PHE A 101 -7.58 1.64 1.06
N ALA A 102 -7.71 0.40 1.53
CA ALA A 102 -7.82 -0.77 0.66
C ALA A 102 -9.06 -0.73 -0.24
N ALA A 103 -10.20 -0.28 0.29
CA ALA A 103 -11.46 -0.20 -0.45
C ALA A 103 -11.48 0.94 -1.48
N ALA A 104 -10.85 2.08 -1.16
CA ALA A 104 -10.80 3.24 -2.04
C ALA A 104 -9.79 3.10 -3.19
N ASN A 105 -8.82 2.19 -3.07
CA ASN A 105 -7.74 2.02 -4.05
C ASN A 105 -7.55 0.53 -4.42
N PRO A 106 -8.57 -0.12 -5.01
CA PRO A 106 -8.55 -1.58 -5.24
C PRO A 106 -7.39 -2.03 -6.14
N ALA A 107 -7.06 -1.30 -7.20
CA ALA A 107 -5.96 -1.68 -8.09
C ALA A 107 -4.59 -1.40 -7.47
N LEU A 108 -4.42 -0.29 -6.76
CA LEU A 108 -3.21 -0.02 -5.97
C LEU A 108 -2.97 -1.12 -4.93
N TYR A 109 -4.01 -1.45 -4.15
CA TYR A 109 -3.94 -2.46 -3.11
C TYR A 109 -3.65 -3.85 -3.71
N GLN A 110 -4.18 -4.14 -4.90
CA GLN A 110 -3.82 -5.34 -5.64
C GLN A 110 -2.32 -5.36 -5.99
N ALA A 111 -1.75 -4.25 -6.49
CA ALA A 111 -0.31 -4.20 -6.81
C ALA A 111 0.57 -4.39 -5.59
N MET A 112 0.19 -3.81 -4.45
CA MET A 112 0.94 -3.93 -3.19
C MET A 112 1.16 -5.38 -2.74
N PHE A 113 0.23 -6.29 -3.06
CA PHE A 113 0.27 -7.68 -2.59
C PHE A 113 0.19 -8.71 -3.74
N SER A 114 0.46 -8.29 -4.98
CA SER A 114 0.45 -9.16 -6.15
C SER A 114 1.75 -9.98 -6.25
N HIS A 115 1.62 -11.27 -6.54
CA HIS A 115 2.76 -12.16 -6.85
C HIS A 115 3.41 -11.86 -8.21
N GLN A 116 2.77 -11.05 -9.05
CA GLN A 116 3.39 -10.58 -10.31
C GLN A 116 4.39 -9.44 -10.10
N GLY A 117 4.38 -8.83 -8.90
CA GLY A 117 5.45 -7.95 -8.46
C GLY A 117 6.67 -8.74 -7.96
N GLY A 118 7.83 -8.10 -7.95
CA GLY A 118 9.09 -8.66 -7.47
C GLY A 118 9.46 -8.26 -6.04
N LEU A 119 8.55 -7.63 -5.29
CA LEU A 119 8.84 -7.09 -3.97
C LEU A 119 9.03 -8.19 -2.92
N ALA A 120 10.14 -8.12 -2.18
CA ALA A 120 10.44 -9.02 -1.08
C ALA A 120 9.74 -8.57 0.21
N PHE A 121 9.21 -9.52 0.98
CA PHE A 121 8.54 -9.29 2.27
C PHE A 121 9.23 -10.07 3.38
N GLY A 122 9.35 -9.46 4.57
CA GLY A 122 9.83 -10.15 5.78
C GLY A 122 11.30 -10.61 5.75
N VAL A 123 12.08 -10.15 4.76
CA VAL A 123 13.48 -10.54 4.56
C VAL A 123 14.40 -9.31 4.50
N LYS A 124 15.72 -9.53 4.51
CA LYS A 124 16.74 -8.47 4.48
C LYS A 124 16.52 -7.45 3.36
N ASP A 125 16.11 -7.92 2.19
CA ASP A 125 15.95 -7.10 0.98
C ASP A 125 14.55 -6.49 0.84
N THR A 126 13.72 -6.55 1.90
CA THR A 126 12.42 -5.86 1.94
C THR A 126 12.63 -4.37 1.61
N PRO A 127 11.86 -3.76 0.70
CA PRO A 127 12.00 -2.33 0.41
C PRO A 127 11.70 -1.44 1.63
N ALA A 128 12.30 -0.25 1.67
CA ALA A 128 12.17 0.68 2.78
C ALA A 128 10.72 1.14 3.01
N ASN A 129 9.95 1.33 1.93
CA ASN A 129 8.55 1.75 1.96
C ASN A 129 7.69 0.73 2.72
N LEU A 130 7.90 -0.57 2.46
CA LEU A 130 7.20 -1.67 3.14
C LEU A 130 7.57 -1.72 4.63
N ARG A 131 8.86 -1.60 4.95
CA ARG A 131 9.32 -1.55 6.35
C ARG A 131 8.74 -0.35 7.09
N ALA A 132 8.65 0.81 6.44
CA ALA A 132 8.08 2.02 7.02
C ALA A 132 6.58 1.84 7.30
N ALA A 133 5.81 1.34 6.32
CA ALA A 133 4.39 1.06 6.49
C ALA A 133 4.11 0.06 7.63
N PHE A 134 4.88 -1.04 7.68
CA PHE A 134 4.76 -2.00 8.77
C PHE A 134 5.19 -1.42 10.12
N GLY A 135 6.25 -0.61 10.15
CA GLY A 135 6.70 0.11 11.33
C GLY A 135 5.63 1.04 11.91
N GLU A 136 4.85 1.71 11.07
CA GLU A 136 3.73 2.55 11.53
C GLU A 136 2.62 1.72 12.20
N ILE A 137 2.37 0.49 11.73
CA ILE A 137 1.44 -0.45 12.38
C ILE A 137 1.99 -0.83 13.75
N VAL A 138 3.25 -1.26 13.82
CA VAL A 138 3.97 -1.61 15.06
C VAL A 138 3.85 -0.47 16.09
N GLU A 139 4.15 0.76 15.70
CA GLU A 139 4.09 1.92 16.59
C GLU A 139 2.67 2.25 17.05
N THR A 140 1.67 1.96 16.23
CA THR A 140 0.27 2.21 16.58
C THR A 140 -0.27 1.21 17.59
N ILE A 141 0.11 -0.06 17.46
CA ILE A 141 -0.37 -1.14 18.33
C ILE A 141 0.48 -1.34 19.60
N ARG A 142 1.72 -0.81 19.63
CA ARG A 142 2.66 -0.97 20.76
C ARG A 142 2.04 -0.77 22.14
N PRO A 143 1.14 0.21 22.38
CA PRO A 143 0.52 0.38 23.70
C PRO A 143 -0.51 -0.69 24.08
N ALA A 144 -0.92 -1.56 23.16
CA ALA A 144 -1.96 -2.56 23.32
C ALA A 144 -1.40 -4.01 23.35
N THR A 145 -0.08 -4.17 23.37
CA THR A 145 0.53 -5.51 23.29
C THR A 145 0.36 -6.34 24.56
N ASP A 146 0.09 -5.71 25.72
CA ASP A 146 -0.03 -6.39 27.02
C ASP A 146 1.14 -7.36 27.31
N GLY A 147 2.37 -6.88 27.10
CA GLY A 147 3.59 -7.66 27.31
C GLY A 147 3.93 -8.68 26.21
N ARG A 148 3.06 -8.86 25.19
CA ARG A 148 3.34 -9.69 24.00
C ARG A 148 4.44 -9.06 23.13
N ASP A 149 5.14 -9.90 22.36
CA ASP A 149 6.10 -9.43 21.34
C ASP A 149 5.38 -8.55 20.31
N VAL A 150 5.81 -7.29 20.18
CA VAL A 150 5.14 -6.30 19.34
C VAL A 150 5.24 -6.62 17.85
N GLN A 151 6.30 -7.29 17.39
CA GLN A 151 6.46 -7.65 15.98
C GLN A 151 5.50 -8.77 15.62
N VAL A 152 5.49 -9.85 16.41
CA VAL A 152 4.55 -10.98 16.21
C VAL A 152 3.11 -10.50 16.34
N TYR A 153 2.83 -9.61 17.30
CA TYR A 153 1.50 -9.04 17.45
C TYR A 153 1.09 -8.19 16.22
N ALA A 154 2.02 -7.41 15.66
CA ALA A 154 1.77 -6.64 14.43
C ALA A 154 1.51 -7.53 13.21
N GLU A 155 2.22 -8.65 13.09
CA GLU A 155 1.99 -9.62 12.02
C GLU A 155 0.56 -10.19 12.08
N VAL A 156 0.09 -10.57 13.27
CA VAL A 156 -1.27 -11.09 13.47
C VAL A 156 -2.34 -10.03 13.22
N VAL A 157 -2.14 -8.80 13.72
CA VAL A 157 -3.03 -7.67 13.45
C VAL A 157 -3.10 -7.39 11.96
N TRP A 158 -1.95 -7.33 11.29
CA TRP A 158 -1.88 -7.07 9.86
C TRP A 158 -2.54 -8.20 9.06
N ALA A 159 -2.35 -9.46 9.43
CA ALA A 159 -3.04 -10.60 8.81
C ALA A 159 -4.57 -10.48 8.93
N ALA A 160 -5.08 -10.08 10.10
CA ALA A 160 -6.52 -9.85 10.29
C ALA A 160 -7.04 -8.69 9.42
N LEU A 161 -6.32 -7.57 9.37
CA LEU A 161 -6.65 -6.42 8.53
C LEU A 161 -6.64 -6.76 7.03
N HIS A 162 -5.57 -7.42 6.58
CA HIS A 162 -5.41 -7.84 5.19
C HIS A 162 -6.48 -8.86 4.79
N GLY A 163 -6.73 -9.86 5.65
CA GLY A 163 -7.80 -10.83 5.45
C GLY A 163 -9.17 -10.17 5.31
N MET A 164 -9.50 -9.22 6.19
CA MET A 164 -10.75 -8.46 6.08
C MET A 164 -10.83 -7.63 4.80
N ALA A 165 -9.73 -6.98 4.38
CA ALA A 165 -9.67 -6.20 3.15
C ALA A 165 -9.94 -7.08 1.91
N ILE A 166 -9.20 -8.18 1.77
CA ILE A 166 -9.31 -9.08 0.61
C ILE A 166 -10.67 -9.79 0.60
N LEU A 167 -11.11 -10.35 1.72
CA LEU A 167 -12.41 -11.04 1.79
C LEU A 167 -13.59 -10.09 1.55
N THR A 168 -13.47 -8.81 1.94
CA THR A 168 -14.50 -7.81 1.64
C THR A 168 -14.49 -7.45 0.15
N ARG A 169 -13.31 -7.21 -0.43
CA ARG A 169 -13.15 -6.91 -1.87
C ARG A 169 -13.73 -8.03 -2.75
N ASP A 170 -13.47 -9.29 -2.37
CA ASP A 170 -13.88 -10.46 -3.14
C ASP A 170 -15.34 -10.89 -2.84
N GLY A 171 -16.11 -10.07 -2.11
CA GLY A 171 -17.52 -10.33 -1.80
C GLY A 171 -17.75 -11.53 -0.87
N ARG A 172 -16.71 -11.97 -0.14
CA ARG A 172 -16.75 -13.15 0.75
C ARG A 172 -17.20 -12.81 2.18
N LEU A 173 -17.37 -11.53 2.49
CA LEU A 173 -17.92 -11.07 3.77
C LEU A 173 -19.17 -10.21 3.54
N PRO A 174 -20.26 -10.44 4.30
CA PRO A 174 -21.46 -9.60 4.21
C PRO A 174 -21.15 -8.12 4.53
N PRO A 175 -21.59 -7.16 3.69
CA PRO A 175 -21.35 -5.73 3.91
C PRO A 175 -21.91 -5.22 5.24
N ALA A 176 -23.11 -5.69 5.63
CA ALA A 176 -23.79 -5.29 6.87
C ALA A 176 -22.97 -5.57 8.14
N GLY A 177 -22.03 -6.52 8.09
CA GLY A 177 -21.19 -6.88 9.23
C GLY A 177 -19.94 -6.01 9.41
N ARG A 178 -19.67 -5.01 8.56
CA ARG A 178 -18.40 -4.25 8.60
C ARG A 178 -18.16 -3.58 9.97
N ALA A 179 -19.11 -2.76 10.44
CA ALA A 179 -18.96 -2.02 11.69
C ALA A 179 -18.82 -2.94 12.92
N SER A 180 -19.52 -4.08 12.92
CA SER A 180 -19.40 -5.07 14.00
C SER A 180 -18.02 -5.76 13.98
N ARG A 181 -17.50 -6.09 12.79
CA ARG A 181 -16.16 -6.69 12.64
C ARG A 181 -15.04 -5.74 13.07
N THR A 182 -15.09 -4.47 12.67
CA THR A 182 -14.03 -3.51 13.03
C THR A 182 -14.04 -3.22 14.53
N ARG A 183 -15.22 -3.07 15.14
CA ARG A 183 -15.35 -2.92 16.60
C ARG A 183 -14.84 -4.15 17.34
N LEU A 184 -15.24 -5.35 16.92
CA LEU A 184 -14.80 -6.60 17.52
C LEU A 184 -13.28 -6.75 17.45
N LEU A 185 -12.65 -6.41 16.32
CA LEU A 185 -11.20 -6.43 16.22
C LEU A 185 -10.58 -5.48 17.25
N VAL A 186 -11.05 -4.23 17.34
CA VAL A 186 -10.52 -3.28 18.34
C VAL A 186 -10.68 -3.79 19.77
N ASP A 187 -11.80 -4.44 20.09
CA ASP A 187 -12.03 -5.04 21.41
C ASP A 187 -11.05 -6.19 21.68
N VAL A 188 -10.85 -7.09 20.71
CA VAL A 188 -9.86 -8.18 20.82
C VAL A 188 -8.44 -7.64 20.98
N LEU A 189 -8.12 -6.50 20.34
CA LEU A 189 -6.78 -5.91 20.46
C LEU A 189 -6.51 -5.22 21.81
N LEU A 190 -7.54 -4.99 22.62
CA LEU A 190 -7.40 -4.36 23.94
C LEU A 190 -7.44 -5.38 25.09
N HIS A 191 -7.59 -6.66 24.77
CA HIS A 191 -7.66 -7.78 25.71
C HIS A 191 -6.62 -8.87 25.35
#